data_AF-A0AAJ6CEU1-F1
#
_entry.id   AF-A0AAJ6CEU1-F1
#
_cell.length_a   1.000
_cell.length_b   1.000
_cell.length_c   1.000
_cell.angle_alpha   90.00
_cell.angle_beta   90.00
_cell.angle_gamma   90.00
#
_symmetry.space_group_name_H-M   'P 1'
#
loop_
_entity.id
_entity.type
_entity.pdbx_description
1 polymer ?
#
loop_
_entity_poly.entity_id
_entity_poly.type
_entity_poly.pdbx_seq_one_letter_code
_entity_poly.pdbx_strand_id
1 'polypeptide(L)'
;MVSTQDDPRLVSVLLLREPVSVLQGTDAYHDVFGSFCLPSFSLSALESGASTPRNSSGTPVQLVDAEQSGSHSHDRSLLLGHNIFQDNTYLMTHHIDPDDNQREFWVVSYPVLTHRLENIALLADRILQGVHNESYDAVIITSKRAVQAWIEACKQVTPILKKRLADRQSSETLWKKVPYYVVGPATAKTLSSANIDPMLQPEEIVGASDTGTGEALAQKITQRLAEQKPGRQSKFLYLVGSKHSLTLQETLEKNQAPATLDEICVYTTEKDPQLAYHCRLLAKELPFVDASQGNARIPSTASHQVTAKQLSGRGSRESSPTVENGLSAKSTNNIGLAPDWIAFFSPSGAEYALPDLRAQHWIPTPDSNSTAKQPKIACIGPTTATWVRENLQFEPDAIAAQPTPASLREAIIQAEHK
;
A
#
# COMPACT_ATOMS: atom_id res chain seq x y z
N MET A 1 12.60 48.81 -12.02
CA MET A 1 13.27 47.50 -11.95
C MET A 1 12.21 46.50 -11.54
N VAL A 2 11.69 45.75 -12.50
CA VAL A 2 10.73 44.68 -12.24
C VAL A 2 11.54 43.53 -11.64
N SER A 3 11.27 43.18 -10.38
CA SER A 3 11.82 41.99 -9.77
C SER A 3 11.27 40.81 -10.54
N THR A 4 12.10 40.14 -11.34
CA THR A 4 11.80 38.82 -11.88
C THR A 4 11.68 37.90 -10.68
N GLN A 5 10.46 37.57 -10.31
CA GLN A 5 10.17 36.54 -9.33
C GLN A 5 10.50 35.23 -10.04
N ASP A 6 11.70 34.69 -9.78
CA ASP A 6 12.09 33.38 -10.32
C ASP A 6 11.05 32.36 -9.84
N ASP A 7 10.45 31.62 -10.77
CA ASP A 7 9.51 30.56 -10.42
C ASP A 7 10.23 29.53 -9.54
N PRO A 8 9.58 29.03 -8.47
CA PRO A 8 10.21 28.09 -7.55
C PRO A 8 10.64 26.82 -8.29
N ARG A 9 11.86 26.34 -7.96
CA ARG A 9 12.40 25.11 -8.52
C ARG A 9 11.58 23.93 -8.00
N LEU A 10 10.82 23.31 -8.89
CA LEU A 10 10.07 22.10 -8.58
C LEU A 10 10.97 20.86 -8.63
N VAL A 11 10.89 20.03 -7.58
CA VAL A 11 11.60 18.76 -7.45
C VAL A 11 10.59 17.63 -7.27
N SER A 12 10.59 16.69 -8.20
CA SER A 12 9.67 15.54 -8.17
C SER A 12 10.29 14.33 -7.47
N VAL A 13 9.57 13.76 -6.50
CA VAL A 13 10.03 12.65 -5.65
C VAL A 13 9.02 11.50 -5.69
N LEU A 14 9.41 10.39 -6.31
CA LEU A 14 8.65 9.15 -6.31
C LEU A 14 9.07 8.24 -5.15
N LEU A 15 8.16 7.99 -4.22
CA LEU A 15 8.31 7.09 -3.08
C LEU A 15 7.67 5.74 -3.40
N LEU A 16 8.48 4.67 -3.44
CA LEU A 16 7.99 3.32 -3.74
C LEU A 16 7.55 2.61 -2.45
N ARG A 17 6.39 3.02 -1.92
CA ARG A 17 5.76 2.52 -0.70
C ARG A 17 4.24 2.68 -0.70
N GLU A 18 3.58 1.89 0.15
CA GLU A 18 2.15 2.05 0.45
C GLU A 18 1.90 3.38 1.19
N PRO A 19 1.06 4.29 0.65
CA PRO A 19 0.70 5.53 1.35
C PRO A 19 -0.20 5.27 2.57
N VAL A 20 -0.16 6.18 3.55
CA VAL A 20 -1.15 6.21 4.62
C VAL A 20 -2.46 6.71 4.01
N SER A 21 -3.56 5.99 4.26
CA SER A 21 -4.88 6.42 3.79
C SER A 21 -5.24 7.77 4.39
N VAL A 22 -5.76 8.69 3.59
CA VAL A 22 -6.22 10.01 4.05
C VAL A 22 -7.28 9.93 5.15
N LEU A 23 -8.01 8.81 5.23
CA LEU A 23 -8.97 8.53 6.30
C LEU A 23 -8.31 8.18 7.64
N GLN A 24 -7.05 7.73 7.61
CA GLN A 24 -6.26 7.34 8.79
C GLN A 24 -5.38 8.47 9.32
N GLY A 25 -5.20 9.56 8.55
CA GLY A 25 -4.41 10.72 8.93
C GLY A 25 -3.57 11.27 7.77
N THR A 26 -2.56 12.08 8.11
CA THR A 26 -1.56 12.55 7.16
C THR A 26 -0.46 11.51 6.97
N ASP A 27 0.31 11.66 5.89
CA ASP A 27 1.42 10.77 5.59
C ASP A 27 2.74 11.44 5.93
N ALA A 28 3.41 10.97 6.98
CA ALA A 28 4.64 11.57 7.47
C ALA A 28 5.77 11.62 6.42
N TYR A 29 5.79 10.71 5.43
CA TYR A 29 6.78 10.74 4.35
C TYR A 29 6.49 11.83 3.30
N HIS A 30 5.27 12.38 3.28
CA HIS A 30 4.92 13.57 2.51
C HIS A 30 5.12 14.82 3.38
N ASP A 31 4.61 14.81 4.62
CA ASP A 31 4.61 15.97 5.53
C ASP A 31 6.01 16.54 5.79
N VAL A 32 7.05 15.70 5.83
CA VAL A 32 8.43 16.18 6.06
C VAL A 32 8.91 17.13 4.97
N PHE A 33 8.37 17.07 3.75
CA PHE A 33 8.78 17.96 2.66
C PHE A 33 8.26 19.39 2.77
N GLY A 34 7.41 19.68 3.77
CA GLY A 34 7.04 21.03 4.14
C GLY A 34 5.53 21.27 4.22
N SER A 35 5.14 22.55 4.26
CA SER A 35 3.73 22.92 4.31
C SER A 35 3.04 22.56 3.02
N PHE A 36 1.87 21.92 3.14
CA PHE A 36 1.05 21.56 1.99
C PHE A 36 0.63 22.79 1.19
N CYS A 37 0.86 22.74 -0.11
CA CYS A 37 0.39 23.73 -1.05
C CYS A 37 -0.83 23.14 -1.75
N LEU A 38 -1.99 23.78 -1.57
CA LEU A 38 -3.05 23.57 -2.53
C LEU A 38 -2.46 24.00 -3.88
N PRO A 39 -2.50 23.13 -4.91
CA PRO A 39 -2.04 23.55 -6.21
C PRO A 39 -2.80 24.82 -6.58
N SER A 40 -2.08 25.84 -7.07
CA SER A 40 -2.66 27.09 -7.55
C SER A 40 -3.44 26.84 -8.83
N PHE A 41 -4.56 26.13 -8.69
CA PHE A 41 -5.63 26.06 -9.67
C PHE A 41 -6.68 27.07 -9.25
N SER A 42 -6.91 28.07 -10.10
CA SER A 42 -8.16 28.81 -10.08
C SER A 42 -9.29 27.81 -10.36
N LEU A 43 -10.20 27.66 -9.39
CA LEU A 43 -11.43 26.85 -9.35
C LEU A 43 -11.29 25.44 -8.77
N SER A 44 -11.55 25.32 -7.47
CA SER A 44 -12.49 24.34 -6.85
C SER A 44 -12.43 24.33 -5.31
N ALA A 45 -11.50 25.07 -4.69
CA ALA A 45 -11.41 25.15 -3.22
C ALA A 45 -12.28 26.26 -2.57
N LEU A 46 -13.24 26.85 -3.31
CA LEU A 46 -14.18 27.84 -2.76
C LEU A 46 -15.58 27.30 -2.46
N GLU A 47 -15.76 25.98 -2.45
CA GLU A 47 -17.06 25.37 -2.14
C GLU A 47 -16.94 24.20 -1.14
N SER A 48 -16.00 24.31 -0.21
CA SER A 48 -16.06 23.55 1.04
C SER A 48 -15.72 24.49 2.18
N GLY A 49 -16.77 25.01 2.82
CA GLY A 49 -16.71 25.86 4.01
C GLY A 49 -16.20 25.11 5.24
N ALA A 50 -14.98 24.58 5.17
CA ALA A 50 -14.26 24.05 6.32
C ALA A 50 -13.35 25.15 6.87
N SER A 51 -13.95 26.07 7.63
CA SER A 51 -13.23 27.05 8.42
C SER A 51 -12.28 26.35 9.40
N THR A 52 -11.03 26.79 9.41
CA THR A 52 -10.01 26.57 10.45
C THR A 52 -10.59 26.57 11.87
N PRO A 53 -10.22 25.62 12.77
CA PRO A 53 -10.64 25.70 14.15
C PRO A 53 -9.85 26.78 14.89
N ARG A 54 -10.55 27.86 15.30
CA ARG A 54 -10.07 28.82 16.30
C ARG A 54 -10.64 28.47 17.68
N ASN A 55 -9.80 28.71 18.68
CA ASN A 55 -9.95 28.35 20.09
C ASN A 55 -11.11 29.04 20.82
N SER A 56 -11.79 28.25 21.67
CA SER A 56 -12.41 28.54 22.98
C SER A 56 -13.45 29.67 23.18
N SER A 57 -14.53 29.24 23.86
CA SER A 57 -15.51 29.96 24.72
C SER A 57 -16.86 30.38 24.08
N GLY A 58 -17.95 29.81 24.60
CA GLY A 58 -19.34 30.27 24.37
C GLY A 58 -20.37 29.15 24.24
N THR A 59 -21.36 29.14 25.13
CA THR A 59 -22.50 28.20 25.28
C THR A 59 -23.43 28.03 24.06
N PRO A 60 -24.17 26.90 23.94
CA PRO A 60 -24.92 26.55 22.74
C PRO A 60 -26.34 27.14 22.70
N VAL A 61 -26.77 27.56 21.51
CA VAL A 61 -28.17 27.90 21.20
C VAL A 61 -28.65 26.98 20.06
N GLN A 62 -29.70 26.20 20.34
CA GLN A 62 -30.51 25.44 19.37
C GLN A 62 -31.30 26.38 18.45
N LEU A 63 -31.63 25.96 17.22
CA LEU A 63 -32.83 26.32 16.43
C LEU A 63 -32.78 25.56 15.07
N VAL A 64 -33.53 24.46 14.92
CA VAL A 64 -34.83 24.23 14.21
C VAL A 64 -34.77 24.01 12.69
N ASP A 65 -35.50 22.96 12.28
CA ASP A 65 -35.74 22.44 10.93
C ASP A 65 -36.54 23.40 10.02
N ALA A 66 -36.28 23.33 8.71
CA ALA A 66 -37.25 23.71 7.68
C ALA A 66 -37.03 22.88 6.38
N GLU A 67 -38.11 22.24 5.94
CA GLU A 67 -38.22 21.38 4.77
C GLU A 67 -38.47 22.13 3.44
N GLN A 68 -38.22 21.39 2.34
CA GLN A 68 -38.89 21.39 1.02
C GLN A 68 -38.60 22.48 -0.03
N SER A 69 -38.01 22.07 -1.17
CA SER A 69 -38.68 21.99 -2.49
C SER A 69 -37.66 21.65 -3.59
N GLY A 70 -38.05 20.80 -4.55
CA GLY A 70 -37.12 20.09 -5.44
C GLY A 70 -36.96 20.63 -6.87
N SER A 71 -36.12 19.94 -7.65
CA SER A 71 -36.36 19.66 -9.07
C SER A 71 -35.40 18.55 -9.54
N HIS A 72 -35.97 17.55 -10.20
CA HIS A 72 -35.25 16.45 -10.82
C HIS A 72 -34.58 16.93 -12.12
N SER A 73 -33.25 16.90 -12.16
CA SER A 73 -32.52 16.75 -13.42
C SER A 73 -31.51 15.62 -13.26
N HIS A 74 -31.51 14.71 -14.23
CA HIS A 74 -30.72 13.49 -14.21
C HIS A 74 -29.22 13.79 -14.25
N ASP A 75 -28.58 13.71 -13.08
CA ASP A 75 -27.17 13.98 -12.92
C ASP A 75 -26.33 12.74 -13.29
N ARG A 76 -26.02 12.62 -14.58
CA ARG A 76 -25.03 11.68 -15.13
C ARG A 76 -23.58 12.09 -14.82
N SER A 77 -23.35 13.16 -14.05
CA SER A 77 -22.03 13.64 -13.63
C SER A 77 -21.55 13.02 -12.31
N LEU A 78 -22.46 12.51 -11.47
CA LEU A 78 -22.12 12.00 -10.13
C LEU A 78 -21.44 10.62 -10.12
N LEU A 79 -21.43 9.91 -11.25
CA LEU A 79 -20.79 8.59 -11.35
C LEU A 79 -19.27 8.66 -11.60
N LEU A 80 -18.72 9.84 -11.93
CA LEU A 80 -17.27 10.00 -12.11
C LEU A 80 -16.57 10.49 -10.83
N GLY A 81 -17.31 11.10 -9.89
CA GLY A 81 -16.76 11.65 -8.63
C GLY A 81 -16.82 10.69 -7.44
N HIS A 82 -17.71 9.70 -7.44
CA HIS A 82 -17.88 8.80 -6.29
C HIS A 82 -16.86 7.65 -6.21
N ASN A 83 -16.12 7.37 -7.28
CA ASN A 83 -15.11 6.30 -7.31
C ASN A 83 -13.68 6.78 -7.00
N ILE A 84 -13.47 8.06 -6.71
CA ILE A 84 -12.13 8.63 -6.50
C ILE A 84 -11.64 8.50 -5.05
N PHE A 85 -12.53 8.24 -4.09
CA PHE A 85 -12.18 8.27 -2.66
C PHE A 85 -12.27 6.92 -1.93
N GLN A 86 -12.36 5.78 -2.64
CA GLN A 86 -12.45 4.46 -2.00
C GLN A 86 -11.29 3.49 -2.27
N ASP A 87 -10.35 3.79 -3.17
CA ASP A 87 -9.19 2.93 -3.38
C ASP A 87 -7.89 3.68 -3.09
N ASN A 88 -7.05 3.10 -2.21
CA ASN A 88 -5.65 3.46 -1.93
C ASN A 88 -4.77 3.34 -3.20
N THR A 89 -5.10 4.01 -4.30
CA THR A 89 -4.44 3.81 -5.59
C THR A 89 -3.05 4.44 -5.60
N TYR A 90 -2.89 5.63 -5.03
CA TYR A 90 -1.62 6.31 -4.76
C TYR A 90 -1.86 7.57 -3.94
N LEU A 91 -0.81 8.20 -3.41
CA LEU A 91 -0.89 9.52 -2.78
C LEU A 91 0.03 10.50 -3.50
N MET A 92 -0.46 11.72 -3.73
CA MET A 92 0.29 12.77 -4.40
C MET A 92 0.04 14.11 -3.71
N THR A 93 1.11 14.83 -3.38
CA THR A 93 1.04 16.09 -2.64
C THR A 93 2.11 17.08 -3.11
N HIS A 94 1.82 18.38 -2.94
CA HIS A 94 2.74 19.47 -3.22
C HIS A 94 3.14 20.16 -1.91
N HIS A 95 4.42 20.47 -1.75
CA HIS A 95 4.96 21.09 -0.54
C HIS A 95 5.94 22.22 -0.90
N ILE A 96 5.91 23.32 -0.16
CA ILE A 96 7.00 24.32 -0.16
C ILE A 96 8.03 23.88 0.86
N ASP A 97 9.30 23.84 0.45
CA ASP A 97 10.43 23.48 1.32
C ASP A 97 10.50 24.48 2.50
N PRO A 98 10.44 24.02 3.76
CA PRO A 98 10.48 24.90 4.92
C PRO A 98 11.83 25.63 5.06
N ASP A 99 12.89 25.10 4.46
CA ASP A 99 14.24 25.67 4.52
C ASP A 99 14.54 26.57 3.29
N ASP A 100 13.74 26.49 2.23
CA ASP A 100 13.93 27.19 0.95
C ASP A 100 12.58 27.50 0.27
N ASN A 101 11.99 28.67 0.53
CA ASN A 101 10.69 29.05 -0.04
C ASN A 101 10.67 29.16 -1.58
N GLN A 102 11.82 29.02 -2.25
CA GLN A 102 11.92 28.95 -3.72
C GLN A 102 12.04 27.52 -4.23
N ARG A 103 11.85 26.51 -3.38
CA ARG A 103 11.81 25.10 -3.76
C ARG A 103 10.47 24.50 -3.43
N GLU A 104 9.90 23.84 -4.43
CA GLU A 104 8.68 23.07 -4.27
C GLU A 104 8.98 21.58 -4.45
N PHE A 105 8.38 20.74 -3.63
CA PHE A 105 8.42 19.30 -3.76
C PHE A 105 7.10 18.76 -4.26
N TRP A 106 7.16 17.97 -5.33
CA TRP A 106 6.05 17.14 -5.76
C TRP A 106 6.30 15.70 -5.34
N VAL A 107 5.58 15.24 -4.31
CA VAL A 107 5.83 13.95 -3.68
C VAL A 107 4.72 12.98 -4.04
N VAL A 108 5.09 11.82 -4.58
CA VAL A 108 4.16 10.77 -5.01
C VAL A 108 4.52 9.46 -4.35
N SER A 109 3.55 8.76 -3.74
CA SER A 109 3.74 7.42 -3.17
C SER A 109 2.98 6.36 -3.98
N TYR A 110 3.69 5.37 -4.51
CA TYR A 110 3.11 4.22 -5.21
C TYR A 110 3.30 2.92 -4.44
N PRO A 111 2.21 2.19 -4.15
CA PRO A 111 2.33 0.84 -3.62
C PRO A 111 3.02 -0.05 -4.66
N VAL A 112 4.00 -0.83 -4.20
CA VAL A 112 4.73 -1.76 -5.07
C VAL A 112 4.26 -3.19 -4.88
N LEU A 113 3.84 -3.53 -3.66
CA LEU A 113 3.49 -4.88 -3.27
C LEU A 113 2.09 -4.92 -2.69
N THR A 114 1.30 -5.86 -3.17
CA THR A 114 -0.01 -6.20 -2.62
C THR A 114 0.00 -7.63 -2.09
N HIS A 115 -1.15 -8.11 -1.64
CA HIS A 115 -1.34 -9.51 -1.27
C HIS A 115 -2.70 -10.03 -1.68
N ARG A 116 -2.75 -11.34 -1.92
CA ARG A 116 -3.98 -12.10 -2.10
C ARG A 116 -4.07 -13.18 -1.03
N LEU A 117 -5.27 -13.41 -0.50
CA LEU A 117 -5.55 -14.52 0.40
C LEU A 117 -5.59 -15.84 -0.36
N GLU A 118 -5.04 -16.91 0.23
CA GLU A 118 -5.00 -18.25 -0.36
C GLU A 118 -5.41 -19.29 0.68
N ASN A 119 -5.80 -20.49 0.21
CA ASN A 119 -6.10 -21.65 1.05
C ASN A 119 -7.13 -21.40 2.18
N ILE A 120 -8.03 -20.43 2.00
CA ILE A 120 -9.05 -20.09 3.00
C ILE A 120 -10.01 -21.26 3.25
N ALA A 121 -10.39 -22.01 2.20
CA ALA A 121 -11.22 -23.20 2.35
C ALA A 121 -10.52 -24.29 3.16
N LEU A 122 -9.23 -24.54 2.90
CA LEU A 122 -8.43 -25.49 3.67
C LEU A 122 -8.29 -25.05 5.14
N LEU A 123 -8.08 -23.75 5.38
CA LEU A 123 -8.05 -23.20 6.74
C LEU A 123 -9.40 -23.38 7.44
N ALA A 124 -10.51 -23.09 6.76
CA ALA A 124 -11.85 -23.30 7.29
C ALA A 124 -12.09 -24.78 7.65
N ASP A 125 -11.65 -25.71 6.79
CA ASP A 125 -11.71 -27.15 7.07
C ASP A 125 -10.90 -27.54 8.31
N ARG A 126 -9.68 -27.00 8.48
CA ARG A 126 -8.88 -27.22 9.72
C ARG A 126 -9.57 -26.66 10.96
N ILE A 127 -10.19 -25.48 10.86
CA ILE A 127 -10.95 -24.91 11.96
C ILE A 127 -12.12 -25.83 12.35
N LEU A 128 -12.84 -26.38 11.37
CA LEU A 128 -13.94 -27.32 11.60
C LEU A 128 -13.47 -28.67 12.17
N GLN A 129 -12.30 -29.17 11.75
CA GLN A 129 -11.71 -30.42 12.25
C GLN A 129 -11.22 -30.30 13.70
N GLY A 130 -10.61 -29.17 14.06
CA GLY A 130 -10.11 -28.89 15.41
C GLY A 130 -11.21 -28.85 16.49
N VAL A 131 -12.48 -28.87 16.11
CA VAL A 131 -13.63 -28.97 17.03
C VAL A 131 -13.96 -30.41 17.41
N HIS A 132 -13.59 -31.42 16.62
CA HIS A 132 -14.12 -32.79 16.81
C HIS A 132 -13.14 -33.83 17.34
N ASN A 133 -11.87 -33.89 16.92
CA ASN A 133 -10.96 -34.99 17.35
C ASN A 133 -9.45 -34.77 17.16
N GLU A 134 -9.01 -33.78 16.39
CA GLU A 134 -7.59 -33.41 16.26
C GLU A 134 -7.38 -31.98 16.73
N SER A 135 -7.47 -31.76 18.04
CA SER A 135 -7.34 -30.41 18.59
C SER A 135 -5.91 -29.92 18.43
N TYR A 136 -5.74 -28.80 17.74
CA TYR A 136 -4.51 -28.02 17.83
C TYR A 136 -4.34 -27.52 19.26
N ASP A 137 -3.09 -27.48 19.71
CA ASP A 137 -2.72 -26.96 21.02
C ASP A 137 -2.45 -25.46 21.00
N ALA A 138 -2.23 -24.88 19.82
CA ALA A 138 -2.02 -23.46 19.62
C ALA A 138 -2.18 -23.07 18.15
N VAL A 139 -2.29 -21.77 17.90
CA VAL A 139 -2.20 -21.17 16.57
C VAL A 139 -0.99 -20.23 16.54
N ILE A 140 -0.21 -20.27 15.47
CA ILE A 140 0.90 -19.34 15.24
C ILE A 140 0.53 -18.45 14.05
N ILE A 141 0.51 -17.13 14.26
CA ILE A 141 0.21 -16.13 13.23
C ILE A 141 1.31 -15.08 13.20
N THR A 142 2.13 -15.08 12.15
CA THR A 142 3.33 -14.23 12.06
C THR A 142 3.11 -12.93 11.28
N SER A 143 1.91 -12.71 10.75
CA SER A 143 1.62 -11.60 9.84
C SER A 143 0.19 -11.06 10.00
N LYS A 144 0.01 -9.75 9.86
CA LYS A 144 -1.33 -9.12 9.79
C LYS A 144 -2.17 -9.70 8.63
N ARG A 145 -1.53 -10.07 7.52
CA ARG A 145 -2.21 -10.68 6.35
C ARG A 145 -2.73 -12.07 6.69
N ALA A 146 -2.01 -12.83 7.51
CA ALA A 146 -2.47 -14.12 8.01
C ALA A 146 -3.63 -13.95 9.03
N VAL A 147 -3.68 -12.85 9.81
CA VAL A 147 -4.86 -12.52 10.61
C VAL A 147 -6.08 -12.27 9.72
N GLN A 148 -5.93 -11.58 8.58
CA GLN A 148 -7.04 -11.38 7.64
C GLN A 148 -7.56 -12.71 7.08
N ALA A 149 -6.66 -13.65 6.76
CA ALA A 149 -7.06 -15.00 6.35
C ALA A 149 -7.82 -15.75 7.45
N TRP A 150 -7.36 -15.65 8.71
CA TRP A 150 -8.05 -16.22 9.86
C TRP A 150 -9.47 -15.66 10.01
N ILE A 151 -9.62 -14.34 9.90
CA ILE A 151 -10.93 -13.67 9.95
C ILE A 151 -11.86 -14.19 8.86
N GLU A 152 -11.36 -14.31 7.63
CA GLU A 152 -12.17 -14.78 6.50
C GLU A 152 -12.59 -16.24 6.66
N ALA A 153 -11.68 -17.11 7.13
CA ALA A 153 -12.03 -18.49 7.45
C ALA A 153 -13.05 -18.56 8.61
N CYS A 154 -12.90 -17.73 9.65
CA CYS A 154 -13.85 -17.63 10.76
C CYS A 154 -15.27 -17.30 10.27
N LYS A 155 -15.41 -16.36 9.32
CA LYS A 155 -16.72 -16.02 8.73
C LYS A 155 -17.36 -17.23 8.04
N GLN A 156 -16.57 -18.01 7.29
CA GLN A 156 -17.07 -19.20 6.58
C GLN A 156 -17.54 -20.30 7.54
N VAL A 157 -16.81 -20.53 8.65
CA VAL A 157 -17.13 -21.62 9.58
C VAL A 157 -18.21 -21.27 10.61
N THR A 158 -18.37 -19.99 10.95
CA THR A 158 -19.32 -19.53 11.97
C THR A 158 -20.74 -20.08 11.80
N PRO A 159 -21.39 -19.99 10.60
CA PRO A 159 -22.75 -20.53 10.43
C PRO A 159 -22.82 -22.05 10.65
N ILE A 160 -21.77 -22.78 10.24
CA ILE A 160 -21.68 -24.24 10.38
C ILE A 160 -21.53 -24.61 11.86
N LEU A 161 -20.67 -23.90 12.59
CA LEU A 161 -20.45 -24.13 14.02
C LEU A 161 -21.68 -23.81 14.86
N LYS A 162 -22.36 -22.68 14.59
CA LYS A 162 -23.61 -22.32 15.29
C LYS A 162 -24.66 -23.41 15.18
N LYS A 163 -24.85 -23.99 13.98
CA LYS A 163 -25.78 -25.10 13.78
C LYS A 163 -25.37 -26.33 14.59
N ARG A 164 -24.09 -26.74 14.52
CA ARG A 164 -23.57 -27.91 15.24
C ARG A 164 -23.63 -27.76 16.77
N LEU A 165 -23.40 -26.55 17.28
CA LEU A 165 -23.37 -26.24 18.71
C LEU A 165 -24.78 -26.12 19.31
N ALA A 166 -25.74 -25.58 18.55
CA ALA A 166 -27.15 -25.57 18.94
C ALA A 166 -27.67 -26.99 19.20
N ASP A 167 -27.25 -27.96 18.37
CA ASP A 167 -27.62 -29.38 18.53
C ASP A 167 -26.96 -30.05 19.75
N ARG A 168 -25.87 -29.48 20.30
CA ARG A 168 -25.02 -30.10 21.33
C ARG A 168 -25.14 -29.48 22.73
N GLN A 169 -25.98 -28.45 22.93
CA GLN A 169 -26.05 -27.65 24.17
C GLN A 169 -24.68 -27.15 24.67
N SER A 170 -23.71 -26.94 23.77
CA SER A 170 -22.40 -26.39 24.08
C SER A 170 -22.26 -25.03 23.41
N SER A 171 -21.67 -24.05 24.11
CA SER A 171 -21.48 -22.69 23.60
C SER A 171 -20.04 -22.37 23.22
N GLU A 172 -19.07 -23.25 23.49
CA GLU A 172 -17.64 -22.92 23.38
C GLU A 172 -16.85 -23.89 22.50
N THR A 173 -15.87 -23.34 21.77
CA THR A 173 -14.90 -24.12 20.99
C THR A 173 -13.52 -24.07 21.66
N LEU A 174 -12.66 -25.05 21.39
CA LEU A 174 -11.28 -25.05 21.86
C LEU A 174 -10.46 -23.89 21.28
N TRP A 175 -10.85 -23.35 20.12
CA TRP A 175 -10.18 -22.23 19.47
C TRP A 175 -10.17 -20.96 20.32
N LYS A 176 -11.14 -20.81 21.23
CA LYS A 176 -11.18 -19.72 22.20
C LYS A 176 -10.11 -19.86 23.30
N LYS A 177 -9.79 -21.10 23.69
CA LYS A 177 -8.97 -21.46 24.85
C LYS A 177 -7.50 -21.70 24.54
N VAL A 178 -7.17 -22.10 23.32
CA VAL A 178 -5.78 -22.34 22.92
C VAL A 178 -5.02 -21.02 22.75
N PRO A 179 -3.72 -20.95 23.09
CA PRO A 179 -2.92 -19.75 22.90
C PRO A 179 -2.68 -19.42 21.43
N TYR A 180 -2.67 -18.13 21.11
CA TYR A 180 -2.31 -17.60 19.79
C TYR A 180 -0.95 -16.91 19.89
N TYR A 181 0.06 -17.51 19.27
CA TYR A 181 1.41 -16.97 19.21
C TYR A 181 1.55 -16.01 18.03
N VAL A 182 1.98 -14.78 18.30
CA VAL A 182 2.17 -13.73 17.30
C VAL A 182 3.54 -13.07 17.46
N VAL A 183 4.13 -12.61 16.36
CA VAL A 183 5.50 -12.06 16.38
C VAL A 183 5.56 -10.66 16.98
N GLY A 184 4.51 -9.83 16.94
CA GLY A 184 4.63 -8.49 17.48
C GLY A 184 3.34 -7.71 17.67
N PRO A 185 3.45 -6.46 18.18
CA PRO A 185 2.31 -5.71 18.71
C PRO A 185 1.27 -5.42 17.63
N ALA A 186 1.74 -5.19 16.41
CA ALA A 186 0.91 -4.85 15.29
C ALA A 186 0.02 -6.02 14.85
N THR A 187 0.55 -7.25 14.84
CA THR A 187 -0.22 -8.47 14.55
C THR A 187 -1.17 -8.79 15.71
N ALA A 188 -0.70 -8.66 16.96
CA ALA A 188 -1.52 -8.85 18.15
C ALA A 188 -2.74 -7.94 18.17
N LYS A 189 -2.53 -6.63 17.93
CA LYS A 189 -3.61 -5.63 17.86
C LYS A 189 -4.63 -5.95 16.77
N THR A 190 -4.17 -6.35 15.58
CA THR A 190 -5.07 -6.73 14.48
C THR A 190 -5.92 -7.95 14.86
N LEU A 191 -5.34 -8.94 15.54
CA LEU A 191 -6.06 -10.14 15.97
C LEU A 191 -7.03 -9.86 17.13
N SER A 192 -6.62 -9.06 18.12
CA SER A 192 -7.49 -8.71 19.26
C SER A 192 -8.69 -7.86 18.86
N SER A 193 -8.54 -7.00 17.85
CA SER A 193 -9.60 -6.12 17.34
C SER A 193 -10.38 -6.75 16.17
N ALA A 194 -10.15 -8.03 15.88
CA ALA A 194 -10.84 -8.74 14.82
C ALA A 194 -12.35 -8.84 15.12
N ASN A 195 -13.17 -8.50 14.14
CA ASN A 195 -14.62 -8.71 14.22
C ASN A 195 -14.97 -10.14 13.80
N ILE A 196 -14.72 -11.10 14.69
CA ILE A 196 -15.08 -12.52 14.51
C ILE A 196 -16.03 -12.97 15.62
N ASP A 197 -16.66 -14.13 15.41
CA ASP A 197 -17.58 -14.68 16.39
C ASP A 197 -16.87 -14.97 17.73
N PRO A 198 -17.46 -14.63 18.90
CA PRO A 198 -16.82 -14.84 20.21
C PRO A 198 -16.37 -16.27 20.48
N MET A 199 -16.96 -17.28 19.82
CA MET A 199 -16.56 -18.68 19.98
C MET A 199 -15.20 -19.01 19.36
N LEU A 200 -14.69 -18.14 18.48
CA LEU A 200 -13.39 -18.26 17.77
C LEU A 200 -12.41 -17.15 18.17
N GLN A 201 -12.85 -16.18 18.98
CA GLN A 201 -12.01 -15.10 19.47
C GLN A 201 -10.99 -15.66 20.49
N PRO A 202 -9.68 -15.40 20.33
CA PRO A 202 -8.67 -15.87 21.27
C PRO A 202 -8.80 -15.20 22.65
N GLU A 203 -8.78 -15.99 23.72
CA GLU A 203 -8.64 -15.47 25.09
C GLU A 203 -7.19 -15.09 25.43
N GLU A 204 -6.23 -15.80 24.82
CA GLU A 204 -4.80 -15.58 25.06
C GLU A 204 -4.04 -15.32 23.75
N ILE A 205 -3.39 -14.15 23.68
CA ILE A 205 -2.46 -13.78 22.60
C ILE A 205 -1.07 -13.59 23.21
N VAL A 206 -0.11 -14.41 22.79
CA VAL A 206 1.26 -14.44 23.30
C VAL A 206 2.22 -13.85 22.27
N GLY A 207 3.14 -12.99 22.70
CA GLY A 207 4.17 -12.42 21.83
C GLY A 207 3.88 -11.01 21.31
N ALA A 208 2.83 -10.37 21.84
CA ALA A 208 2.50 -8.99 21.50
C ALA A 208 3.67 -8.02 21.78
N SER A 209 4.32 -8.09 22.95
CA SER A 209 5.31 -7.08 23.36
C SER A 209 6.76 -7.58 23.33
N ASP A 210 6.98 -8.90 23.30
CA ASP A 210 8.26 -9.48 23.74
C ASP A 210 9.00 -10.28 22.65
N THR A 211 8.40 -10.48 21.47
CA THR A 211 8.88 -11.48 20.51
C THR A 211 9.05 -10.95 19.10
N GLY A 212 9.44 -9.68 18.92
CA GLY A 212 9.49 -8.94 17.63
C GLY A 212 10.17 -9.62 16.42
N THR A 213 10.73 -10.82 16.59
CA THR A 213 11.30 -11.70 15.56
C THR A 213 10.76 -13.15 15.70
N GLY A 214 10.82 -13.92 14.60
CA GLY A 214 10.46 -15.34 14.64
C GLY A 214 11.30 -16.16 15.63
N GLU A 215 12.57 -15.79 15.81
CA GLU A 215 13.48 -16.40 16.78
C GLU A 215 13.01 -16.19 18.23
N ALA A 216 12.72 -14.95 18.61
CA ALA A 216 12.27 -14.63 19.96
C ALA A 216 10.93 -15.31 20.28
N LEU A 217 10.03 -15.40 19.29
CA LEU A 217 8.78 -16.14 19.43
C LEU A 217 9.01 -17.63 19.64
N ALA A 218 9.91 -18.26 18.87
CA ALA A 218 10.25 -19.66 19.00
C ALA A 218 10.89 -19.98 20.38
N GLN A 219 11.77 -19.12 20.88
CA GLN A 219 12.34 -19.25 22.23
C GLN A 219 11.24 -19.22 23.29
N LYS A 220 10.30 -18.27 23.19
CA LYS A 220 9.17 -18.15 24.12
C LYS A 220 8.22 -19.35 24.07
N ILE A 221 7.92 -19.87 22.87
CA ILE A 221 7.14 -21.09 22.68
C ILE A 221 7.84 -22.28 23.36
N THR A 222 9.14 -22.44 23.12
CA THR A 222 9.94 -23.53 23.70
C THR A 222 9.90 -23.49 25.23
N GLN A 223 10.12 -22.32 25.82
CA GLN A 223 10.06 -22.13 27.27
C GLN A 223 8.69 -22.53 27.85
N ARG A 224 7.60 -22.03 27.24
CA ARG A 224 6.23 -22.34 27.68
C ARG A 224 5.93 -23.84 27.62
N LEU A 225 6.38 -24.51 26.56
CA LEU A 225 6.20 -25.97 26.42
C LEU A 225 6.94 -26.73 27.53
N ALA A 226 8.17 -26.33 27.86
CA ALA A 226 8.94 -26.95 28.93
C ALA A 226 8.29 -26.75 30.32
N GLU A 227 7.72 -25.57 30.58
CA GLU A 227 7.09 -25.24 31.87
C GLU A 227 5.71 -25.88 32.06
N GLN A 228 4.86 -25.87 31.02
CA GLN A 228 3.45 -26.23 31.16
C GLN A 228 3.15 -27.68 30.78
N LYS A 229 3.91 -28.24 29.83
CA LYS A 229 3.62 -29.53 29.19
C LYS A 229 4.92 -30.30 28.91
N PRO A 230 5.76 -30.56 29.94
CA PRO A 230 7.09 -31.14 29.74
C PRO A 230 7.01 -32.48 29.00
N GLY A 231 7.71 -32.56 27.85
CA GLY A 231 7.81 -33.77 27.03
C GLY A 231 6.54 -34.16 26.24
N ARG A 232 5.44 -33.41 26.35
CA ARG A 232 4.22 -33.70 25.59
C ARG A 232 4.29 -33.07 24.20
N GLN A 233 4.20 -33.90 23.16
CA GLN A 233 4.10 -33.41 21.79
C GLN A 233 2.87 -32.50 21.62
N SER A 234 3.06 -31.34 21.02
CA SER A 234 2.02 -30.35 20.76
C SER A 234 1.84 -30.14 19.25
N LYS A 235 0.59 -30.03 18.78
CA LYS A 235 0.30 -29.76 17.36
C LYS A 235 -0.12 -28.30 17.19
N PHE A 236 0.59 -27.53 16.39
CA PHE A 236 0.30 -26.10 16.17
C PHE A 236 -0.17 -25.84 14.75
N LEU A 237 -1.25 -25.08 14.60
CA LEU A 237 -1.69 -24.55 13.32
C LEU A 237 -0.84 -23.34 12.99
N TYR A 238 -0.02 -23.41 11.93
CA TYR A 238 0.94 -22.37 11.59
C TYR A 238 0.53 -21.63 10.31
N LEU A 239 0.11 -20.37 10.45
CA LEU A 239 -0.40 -19.57 9.34
C LEU A 239 0.69 -18.64 8.81
N VAL A 240 1.07 -18.83 7.55
CA VAL A 240 2.20 -18.15 6.92
C VAL A 240 1.83 -17.54 5.56
N GLY A 241 2.75 -16.73 5.02
CA GLY A 241 2.67 -16.27 3.63
C GLY A 241 3.70 -16.95 2.74
N SER A 242 3.57 -16.79 1.43
CA SER A 242 4.45 -17.42 0.44
C SER A 242 5.95 -17.09 0.55
N LYS A 243 6.30 -15.99 1.24
CA LYS A 243 7.68 -15.50 1.44
C LYS A 243 8.06 -15.39 2.92
N HIS A 244 7.56 -16.28 3.77
CA HIS A 244 7.84 -16.22 5.21
C HIS A 244 9.27 -16.68 5.54
N SER A 245 9.81 -16.17 6.65
CA SER A 245 11.11 -16.57 7.17
C SER A 245 11.01 -17.92 7.89
N LEU A 246 11.98 -18.82 7.64
CA LEU A 246 12.09 -20.13 8.28
C LEU A 246 12.66 -20.06 9.71
N THR A 247 13.12 -18.89 10.16
CA THR A 247 13.83 -18.72 11.44
C THR A 247 13.03 -19.23 12.63
N LEU A 248 11.70 -19.12 12.62
CA LEU A 248 10.85 -19.67 13.69
C LEU A 248 10.94 -21.20 13.74
N GLN A 249 10.85 -21.86 12.59
CA GLN A 249 10.89 -23.32 12.48
C GLN A 249 12.27 -23.86 12.87
N GLU A 250 13.33 -23.28 12.26
CA GLU A 250 14.72 -23.62 12.55
C GLU A 250 15.05 -23.45 14.05
N THR A 251 14.52 -22.42 14.69
CA THR A 251 14.76 -22.17 16.12
C THR A 251 14.01 -23.18 17.00
N LEU A 252 12.76 -23.54 16.65
CA LEU A 252 12.02 -24.58 17.37
C LEU A 252 12.72 -25.95 17.27
N GLU A 253 13.21 -26.30 16.08
CA GLU A 253 13.95 -27.53 15.83
C GLU A 253 15.28 -27.55 16.59
N LYS A 254 16.07 -26.48 16.49
CA LYS A 254 17.34 -26.31 17.21
C LYS A 254 17.16 -26.48 18.72
N ASN A 255 16.06 -25.97 19.27
CA ASN A 255 15.75 -26.09 20.69
C ASN A 255 15.05 -27.40 21.06
N GLN A 256 14.84 -28.31 20.11
CA GLN A 256 14.17 -29.59 20.31
C GLN A 256 12.78 -29.43 20.95
N ALA A 257 12.06 -28.38 20.58
CA ALA A 257 10.72 -28.14 21.08
C ALA A 257 9.80 -29.33 20.69
N PRO A 258 9.02 -29.90 21.62
CA PRO A 258 8.09 -30.99 21.33
C PRO A 258 6.84 -30.46 20.61
N ALA A 259 7.03 -29.89 19.43
CA ALA A 259 6.00 -29.24 18.64
C ALA A 259 6.04 -29.71 17.17
N THR A 260 4.87 -30.03 16.62
CA THR A 260 4.67 -30.29 15.19
C THR A 260 3.87 -29.13 14.61
N LEU A 261 4.35 -28.58 13.49
CA LEU A 261 3.69 -27.49 12.80
C LEU A 261 2.87 -28.03 11.62
N ASP A 262 1.57 -27.73 11.61
CA ASP A 262 0.71 -27.88 10.45
C ASP A 262 0.67 -26.52 9.73
N GLU A 263 1.56 -26.38 8.75
CA GLU A 263 1.75 -25.12 8.03
C GLU A 263 0.72 -24.95 6.92
N ILE A 264 0.09 -23.77 6.88
CA ILE A 264 -0.77 -23.34 5.77
C ILE A 264 -0.29 -21.98 5.27
N CYS A 265 0.08 -21.93 3.99
CA CYS A 265 0.27 -20.68 3.27
C CYS A 265 -1.09 -20.04 3.00
N VAL A 266 -1.44 -19.00 3.76
CA VAL A 266 -2.77 -18.37 3.72
C VAL A 266 -2.81 -17.04 2.96
N TYR A 267 -1.66 -16.56 2.50
CA TYR A 267 -1.59 -15.42 1.59
C TYR A 267 -0.32 -15.44 0.73
N THR A 268 -0.41 -14.83 -0.44
CA THR A 268 0.72 -14.64 -1.35
C THR A 268 1.02 -13.16 -1.47
N THR A 269 2.30 -12.80 -1.40
CA THR A 269 2.77 -11.43 -1.69
C THR A 269 3.04 -11.29 -3.18
N GLU A 270 2.50 -10.24 -3.79
CA GLU A 270 2.54 -10.04 -5.24
C GLU A 270 2.92 -8.60 -5.58
N LYS A 271 3.33 -8.38 -6.83
CA LYS A 271 3.48 -7.02 -7.37
C LYS A 271 2.11 -6.35 -7.40
N ASP A 272 2.06 -5.08 -7.06
CA ASP A 272 0.87 -4.27 -7.28
C ASP A 272 0.55 -4.21 -8.79
N PRO A 273 -0.67 -4.60 -9.21
CA PRO A 273 -1.02 -4.65 -10.63
C PRO A 273 -1.14 -3.27 -11.29
N GLN A 274 -1.27 -2.19 -10.51
CA GLN A 274 -1.41 -0.83 -11.00
C GLN A 274 -0.08 -0.09 -11.12
N LEU A 275 1.02 -0.61 -10.54
CA LEU A 275 2.33 0.06 -10.57
C LEU A 275 2.75 0.49 -11.97
N ALA A 276 2.66 -0.39 -12.96
CA ALA A 276 3.03 -0.08 -14.34
C ALA A 276 2.16 1.04 -14.96
N TYR A 277 0.87 1.06 -14.62
CA TYR A 277 -0.04 2.11 -15.05
C TYR A 277 0.30 3.44 -14.38
N HIS A 278 0.54 3.44 -13.07
CA HIS A 278 0.92 4.62 -12.30
C HIS A 278 2.24 5.23 -12.77
N CYS A 279 3.27 4.41 -13.07
CA CYS A 279 4.51 4.93 -13.63
C CYS A 279 4.29 5.63 -14.99
N ARG A 280 3.46 5.07 -15.87
CA ARG A 280 3.10 5.71 -17.15
C ARG A 280 2.28 6.98 -16.97
N LEU A 281 1.43 7.04 -15.95
CA LEU A 281 0.65 8.22 -15.62
C LEU A 281 1.57 9.35 -15.14
N LEU A 282 2.45 9.05 -14.17
CA LEU A 282 3.45 10.01 -13.68
C LEU A 282 4.31 10.56 -14.82
N ALA A 283 4.80 9.70 -15.71
CA ALA A 283 5.63 10.13 -16.85
C ALA A 283 4.94 11.17 -17.77
N LYS A 284 3.61 11.21 -17.77
CA LYS A 284 2.81 12.16 -18.54
C LYS A 284 2.44 13.42 -17.76
N GLU A 285 2.31 13.30 -16.44
CA GLU A 285 1.87 14.40 -15.56
C GLU A 285 3.03 15.22 -15.01
N LEU A 286 4.25 14.66 -15.00
CA LEU A 286 5.49 15.39 -14.73
C LEU A 286 5.52 16.72 -15.51
N PRO A 287 5.61 17.89 -14.82
CA PRO A 287 5.62 19.16 -15.50
C PRO A 287 6.88 19.26 -16.36
N PHE A 288 6.69 19.65 -17.60
CA PHE A 288 7.79 19.95 -18.50
C PHE A 288 8.37 21.32 -18.12
N VAL A 289 9.60 21.33 -17.61
CA VAL A 289 10.39 22.56 -17.45
C VAL A 289 11.31 22.67 -18.67
N ASP A 290 10.94 23.52 -19.62
CA ASP A 290 11.83 23.86 -20.73
C ASP A 290 12.97 24.74 -20.19
N ALA A 291 14.18 24.20 -20.11
CA ALA A 291 15.34 24.97 -19.65
C ALA A 291 15.65 26.21 -20.53
N SER A 292 15.00 26.36 -21.69
CA SER A 292 15.16 27.52 -22.57
C SER A 292 14.13 28.65 -22.36
N GLN A 293 13.05 28.41 -21.63
CA GLN A 293 12.07 29.42 -21.22
C GLN A 293 11.51 29.02 -19.86
N GLY A 294 11.80 29.80 -18.81
CA GLY A 294 11.39 29.55 -17.42
C GLY A 294 9.89 29.60 -17.14
N ASN A 295 9.06 28.94 -17.97
CA ASN A 295 7.64 28.74 -17.77
C ASN A 295 7.39 27.23 -17.69
N ALA A 296 7.03 26.72 -16.51
CA ALA A 296 6.45 25.38 -16.40
C ALA A 296 5.12 25.35 -17.16
N ARG A 297 5.02 24.55 -18.23
CA ARG A 297 3.76 24.30 -18.94
C ARG A 297 3.39 22.83 -18.83
N ILE A 298 2.25 22.57 -18.21
CA ILE A 298 1.58 21.27 -18.30
C ILE A 298 1.10 21.10 -19.76
N PRO A 299 1.30 19.94 -20.41
CA PRO A 299 0.71 19.68 -21.72
C PRO A 299 -0.82 19.75 -21.58
N SER A 300 -1.46 20.71 -22.24
CA SER A 300 -2.92 20.77 -22.30
C SER A 300 -3.42 19.48 -22.94
N THR A 301 -4.21 18.70 -22.19
CA THR A 301 -4.98 17.59 -22.75
C THR A 301 -5.80 18.13 -23.91
N ALA A 302 -5.54 17.62 -25.12
CA ALA A 302 -6.32 17.98 -26.29
C ALA A 302 -7.77 17.56 -26.03
N SER A 303 -8.63 18.53 -25.79
CA SER A 303 -10.08 18.36 -25.75
C SER A 303 -10.52 17.72 -27.06
N HIS A 304 -10.84 16.43 -27.05
CA HIS A 304 -11.56 15.80 -28.14
C HIS A 304 -12.94 16.48 -28.24
N GLN A 305 -13.04 17.49 -29.10
CA GLN A 305 -14.32 18.01 -29.57
C GLN A 305 -15.01 16.88 -30.34
N VAL A 306 -15.95 16.21 -29.67
CA VAL A 306 -16.92 15.35 -30.32
C VAL A 306 -17.91 16.26 -31.05
N THR A 307 -17.66 16.52 -32.32
CA THR A 307 -18.68 17.07 -33.22
C THR A 307 -19.79 16.03 -33.40
N ALA A 308 -20.92 16.26 -32.73
CA ALA A 308 -22.15 15.51 -32.93
C ALA A 308 -22.67 15.74 -34.37
N LYS A 309 -22.59 14.71 -35.22
CA LYS A 309 -23.21 14.71 -36.55
C LYS A 309 -24.58 14.03 -36.46
N GLN A 310 -25.60 14.75 -36.89
CA GLN A 310 -27.01 14.37 -36.95
C GLN A 310 -27.24 12.95 -37.49
N LEU A 311 -28.08 12.18 -36.79
CA LEU A 311 -28.72 10.97 -37.33
C LEU A 311 -29.95 11.35 -38.16
N SER A 312 -29.96 10.90 -39.41
CA SER A 312 -31.20 10.68 -40.18
C SER A 312 -31.18 9.27 -40.80
N GLY A 313 -32.19 8.48 -40.40
CA GLY A 313 -33.00 7.58 -41.23
C GLY A 313 -32.38 6.51 -42.15
N ARG A 314 -32.80 5.26 -41.85
CA ARG A 314 -33.14 4.12 -42.73
C ARG A 314 -32.03 3.25 -43.34
N GLY A 315 -32.15 1.94 -43.05
CA GLY A 315 -32.09 0.89 -44.09
C GLY A 315 -31.03 -0.21 -43.94
N SER A 316 -31.46 -1.36 -43.40
CA SER A 316 -31.24 -2.74 -43.89
C SER A 316 -29.86 -3.31 -44.29
N ARG A 317 -29.58 -4.47 -43.67
CA ARG A 317 -28.92 -5.71 -44.18
C ARG A 317 -27.38 -5.81 -44.31
N GLU A 318 -26.88 -6.84 -43.62
CA GLU A 318 -25.82 -7.81 -43.94
C GLU A 318 -24.64 -7.41 -44.85
N SER A 319 -23.42 -7.49 -44.32
CA SER A 319 -22.31 -8.35 -44.82
C SER A 319 -20.96 -7.89 -44.25
N SER A 320 -20.12 -8.84 -43.83
CA SER A 320 -18.68 -8.62 -43.62
C SER A 320 -18.02 -8.25 -44.96
N PRO A 321 -17.00 -7.37 -44.97
CA PRO A 321 -15.66 -7.92 -45.24
C PRO A 321 -14.51 -7.23 -44.50
N THR A 322 -13.44 -7.99 -44.36
CA THR A 322 -12.04 -7.62 -44.11
C THR A 322 -11.58 -6.35 -44.83
N VAL A 323 -10.88 -5.47 -44.11
CA VAL A 323 -10.01 -4.43 -44.67
C VAL A 323 -8.71 -4.42 -43.87
N GLU A 324 -7.66 -4.98 -44.46
CA GLU A 324 -6.29 -4.55 -44.19
C GLU A 324 -6.20 -3.06 -44.53
N ASN A 325 -5.73 -2.24 -43.61
CA ASN A 325 -5.21 -0.94 -43.95
C ASN A 325 -4.02 -0.62 -43.04
N GLY A 326 -2.85 -0.66 -43.68
CA GLY A 326 -1.60 -0.15 -43.12
C GLY A 326 -1.76 1.32 -42.79
N LEU A 327 -1.71 1.61 -41.51
CA LEU A 327 -1.29 2.90 -41.00
C LEU A 327 0.02 2.62 -40.26
N SER A 328 1.12 2.90 -40.96
CA SER A 328 2.43 3.11 -40.36
C SER A 328 2.27 4.23 -39.34
N ALA A 329 2.00 3.83 -38.09
CA ALA A 329 2.14 4.69 -36.95
C ALA A 329 3.63 5.03 -36.89
N LYS A 330 3.97 6.25 -37.32
CA LYS A 330 5.23 6.87 -36.93
C LYS A 330 5.21 6.92 -35.40
N SER A 331 5.80 5.90 -34.78
CA SER A 331 6.16 5.87 -33.37
C SER A 331 7.18 6.96 -33.15
N THR A 332 6.72 8.20 -32.98
CA THR A 332 7.49 9.19 -32.25
C THR A 332 7.59 8.64 -30.85
N ASN A 333 8.75 8.06 -30.52
CA ASN A 333 9.11 7.62 -29.18
C ASN A 333 9.03 8.84 -28.25
N ASN A 334 7.83 9.14 -27.73
CA ASN A 334 7.67 10.07 -26.63
C ASN A 334 8.22 9.36 -25.39
N ILE A 335 9.51 9.56 -25.15
CA ILE A 335 10.13 9.27 -23.86
C ILE A 335 9.35 10.14 -22.85
N GLY A 336 8.55 9.50 -22.00
CA GLY A 336 7.87 10.20 -20.91
C GLY A 336 8.89 10.86 -19.99
N LEU A 337 8.50 11.92 -19.30
CA LEU A 337 9.38 12.58 -18.34
C LEU A 337 9.71 11.63 -17.19
N ALA A 338 10.88 11.83 -16.58
CA ALA A 338 11.34 11.05 -15.44
C ALA A 338 11.29 11.91 -14.18
N PRO A 339 10.93 11.33 -13.01
CA PRO A 339 10.99 12.07 -11.76
C PRO A 339 12.45 12.43 -11.44
N ASP A 340 12.69 13.48 -10.65
CA ASP A 340 14.03 13.84 -10.22
C ASP A 340 14.60 12.79 -9.25
N TRP A 341 13.73 12.22 -8.41
CA TRP A 341 14.09 11.24 -7.40
C TRP A 341 13.19 10.00 -7.42
N ILE A 342 13.80 8.83 -7.24
CA ILE A 342 13.11 7.59 -6.90
C ILE A 342 13.65 7.07 -5.57
N ALA A 343 12.78 6.86 -4.59
CA ALA A 343 13.14 6.35 -3.27
C ALA A 343 12.70 4.88 -3.10
N PHE A 344 13.67 4.00 -2.85
CA PHE A 344 13.44 2.59 -2.52
C PHE A 344 13.36 2.35 -1.01
N PHE A 345 12.28 1.67 -0.59
CA PHE A 345 12.00 1.38 0.82
C PHE A 345 12.41 -0.03 1.27
N SER A 346 12.74 -0.92 0.34
CA SER A 346 13.25 -2.27 0.65
C SER A 346 13.86 -2.91 -0.60
N PRO A 347 14.77 -3.91 -0.44
CA PRO A 347 15.25 -4.73 -1.56
C PRO A 347 14.12 -5.36 -2.36
N SER A 348 13.15 -6.00 -1.69
CA SER A 348 12.02 -6.64 -2.38
C SER A 348 11.19 -5.63 -3.17
N GLY A 349 10.86 -4.46 -2.58
CA GLY A 349 10.14 -3.41 -3.30
C GLY A 349 10.91 -2.95 -4.54
N ALA A 350 12.22 -2.75 -4.44
CA ALA A 350 13.03 -2.37 -5.58
C ALA A 350 13.04 -3.45 -6.69
N GLU A 351 13.20 -4.72 -6.32
CA GLU A 351 13.17 -5.86 -7.23
C GLU A 351 11.86 -5.95 -8.01
N TYR A 352 10.72 -5.82 -7.33
CA TYR A 352 9.40 -5.88 -7.97
C TYR A 352 9.09 -4.67 -8.85
N ALA A 353 9.57 -3.48 -8.49
CA ALA A 353 9.35 -2.26 -9.26
C ALA A 353 10.27 -2.16 -10.50
N LEU A 354 11.46 -2.76 -10.44
CA LEU A 354 12.52 -2.60 -11.44
C LEU A 354 12.07 -2.82 -12.90
N PRO A 355 11.25 -3.84 -13.25
CA PRO A 355 10.79 -4.01 -14.63
C PRO A 355 9.96 -2.83 -15.14
N ASP A 356 9.10 -2.25 -14.29
CA ASP A 356 8.21 -1.14 -14.66
C ASP A 356 9.00 0.17 -14.77
N LEU A 357 9.96 0.40 -13.87
CA LEU A 357 10.86 1.56 -13.92
C LEU A 357 11.77 1.52 -15.15
N ARG A 358 12.29 0.34 -15.52
CA ARG A 358 13.06 0.15 -16.76
C ARG A 358 12.20 0.32 -18.02
N ALA A 359 10.94 -0.10 -17.98
CA ALA A 359 10.00 0.14 -19.09
C ALA A 359 9.70 1.63 -19.30
N GLN A 360 9.89 2.48 -18.29
CA GLN A 360 9.85 3.94 -18.42
C GLN A 360 11.22 4.57 -18.74
N HIS A 361 12.28 3.77 -18.89
CA HIS A 361 13.67 4.24 -19.04
C HIS A 361 14.18 5.09 -17.86
N TRP A 362 13.55 4.96 -16.69
CA TRP A 362 13.95 5.67 -15.46
C TRP A 362 15.11 4.99 -14.74
N ILE A 363 15.33 3.71 -14.98
CA ILE A 363 16.52 2.99 -14.50
C ILE A 363 17.20 2.38 -15.71
N PRO A 364 18.53 2.52 -15.85
CA PRO A 364 19.25 1.96 -16.98
C PRO A 364 19.12 0.44 -17.04
N THR A 365 19.07 -0.07 -18.27
CA THR A 365 19.35 -1.46 -18.58
C THR A 365 20.84 -1.60 -18.93
N PRO A 366 21.47 -2.76 -18.68
CA PRO A 366 22.89 -2.97 -18.98
C PRO A 366 23.28 -2.63 -20.43
N ASP A 367 22.35 -2.77 -21.37
CA ASP A 367 22.57 -2.55 -22.80
C ASP A 367 22.20 -1.13 -23.28
N SER A 368 21.77 -0.24 -22.38
CA SER A 368 21.28 1.10 -22.75
C SER A 368 22.35 2.17 -22.60
N ASN A 369 22.81 2.70 -23.74
CA ASN A 369 23.60 3.94 -23.80
C ASN A 369 22.69 5.17 -23.87
N SER A 370 21.74 5.30 -22.95
CA SER A 370 20.87 6.49 -22.90
C SER A 370 21.62 7.69 -22.36
N THR A 371 21.57 8.81 -23.08
CA THR A 371 22.10 10.10 -22.65
C THR A 371 21.05 10.94 -21.89
N ALA A 372 19.86 10.40 -21.67
CA ALA A 372 18.80 11.10 -20.94
C ALA A 372 19.17 11.23 -19.45
N LYS A 373 18.83 12.38 -18.85
CA LYS A 373 18.97 12.60 -17.40
C LYS A 373 18.16 11.53 -16.66
N GLN A 374 18.84 10.70 -15.88
CA GLN A 374 18.20 9.67 -15.07
C GLN A 374 17.78 10.26 -13.71
N PRO A 375 16.69 9.76 -13.12
CA PRO A 375 16.35 10.02 -11.72
C PRO A 375 17.51 9.66 -10.80
N LYS A 376 17.72 10.48 -9.76
CA LYS A 376 18.56 10.16 -8.63
C LYS A 376 17.88 9.09 -7.76
N ILE A 377 18.67 8.20 -7.17
CA ILE A 377 18.18 7.10 -6.35
C ILE A 377 18.43 7.37 -4.86
N ALA A 378 17.35 7.38 -4.09
CA ALA A 378 17.39 7.41 -2.63
C ALA A 378 17.08 6.02 -2.05
N CYS A 379 17.79 5.62 -1.00
CA CYS A 379 17.54 4.39 -0.26
C CYS A 379 17.16 4.71 1.19
N ILE A 380 16.11 4.07 1.71
CA ILE A 380 15.65 4.26 3.10
C ILE A 380 16.63 3.74 4.17
N GLY A 381 17.64 2.95 3.76
CA GLY A 381 18.62 2.37 4.67
C GLY A 381 19.67 1.50 3.98
N PRO A 382 20.64 0.98 4.75
CA PRO A 382 21.84 0.33 4.22
C PRO A 382 21.54 -0.97 3.47
N THR A 383 20.59 -1.78 3.92
CA THR A 383 20.22 -3.03 3.24
C THR A 383 19.72 -2.79 1.81
N THR A 384 18.89 -1.77 1.62
CA THR A 384 18.40 -1.37 0.29
C THR A 384 19.53 -0.79 -0.56
N ALA A 385 20.44 -0.03 0.04
CA ALA A 385 21.61 0.51 -0.66
C ALA A 385 22.56 -0.61 -1.15
N THR A 386 22.81 -1.63 -0.33
CA THR A 386 23.58 -2.82 -0.75
C THR A 386 22.92 -3.50 -1.94
N TRP A 387 21.59 -3.69 -1.89
CA TRP A 387 20.85 -4.27 -3.01
C TRP A 387 21.00 -3.44 -4.30
N VAL A 388 20.95 -2.10 -4.22
CA VAL A 388 21.15 -1.23 -5.39
C VAL A 388 22.55 -1.40 -5.98
N ARG A 389 23.60 -1.41 -5.15
CA ARG A 389 24.99 -1.62 -5.63
C ARG A 389 25.15 -2.95 -6.33
N GLU A 390 24.64 -4.02 -5.73
CA GLU A 390 24.82 -5.38 -6.24
C GLU A 390 23.99 -5.65 -7.51
N ASN A 391 22.75 -5.14 -7.58
CA ASN A 391 21.80 -5.49 -8.65
C ASN A 391 21.68 -4.42 -9.74
N LEU A 392 21.91 -3.15 -9.42
CA LEU A 392 21.87 -2.05 -10.39
C LEU A 392 23.27 -1.56 -10.80
N GLN A 393 24.33 -1.98 -10.09
CA GLN A 393 25.73 -1.71 -10.42
C GLN A 393 26.13 -0.22 -10.39
N PHE A 394 25.44 0.59 -9.57
CA PHE A 394 25.83 1.97 -9.29
C PHE A 394 25.57 2.34 -7.82
N GLU A 395 26.17 3.44 -7.36
CA GLU A 395 25.97 3.97 -6.00
C GLU A 395 24.66 4.76 -5.90
N PRO A 396 23.82 4.53 -4.88
CA PRO A 396 22.69 5.41 -4.59
C PRO A 396 23.15 6.85 -4.34
N ASP A 397 22.45 7.83 -4.88
CA ASP A 397 22.72 9.26 -4.68
C ASP A 397 22.47 9.70 -3.23
N ALA A 398 21.52 9.06 -2.54
CA ALA A 398 21.18 9.33 -1.15
C ALA A 398 20.88 8.05 -0.37
N ILE A 399 21.35 7.97 0.88
CA ILE A 399 21.04 6.88 1.81
C ILE A 399 20.62 7.50 3.14
N ALA A 400 19.40 7.23 3.58
CA ALA A 400 18.91 7.72 4.86
C ALA A 400 19.69 7.07 6.02
N ALA A 401 20.10 7.88 7.01
CA ALA A 401 20.83 7.40 8.19
C ALA A 401 19.96 6.50 9.09
N GLN A 402 18.65 6.74 9.10
CA GLN A 402 17.64 5.96 9.81
C GLN A 402 16.42 5.77 8.89
N PRO A 403 15.64 4.69 9.05
CA PRO A 403 14.46 4.44 8.23
C PRO A 403 13.27 5.31 8.67
N THR A 404 13.46 6.63 8.64
CA THR A 404 12.47 7.62 9.07
C THR A 404 12.23 8.64 7.95
N PRO A 405 11.03 9.26 7.92
CA PRO A 405 10.74 10.34 6.98
C PRO A 405 11.77 11.47 6.97
N ALA A 406 12.14 11.95 8.16
CA ALA A 406 13.06 13.08 8.31
C ALA A 406 14.46 12.76 7.76
N SER A 407 15.00 11.58 8.10
CA SER A 407 16.32 11.15 7.60
C SER A 407 16.33 10.91 6.09
N LEU A 408 15.22 10.47 5.49
CA LEU A 408 15.12 10.34 4.04
C LEU A 408 15.14 11.71 3.35
N ARG A 409 14.33 12.67 3.82
CA ARG A 409 14.34 14.05 3.29
C ARG A 409 15.73 14.67 3.41
N GLU A 410 16.35 14.57 4.58
CA GLU A 410 17.67 15.14 4.84
C GLU A 410 18.70 14.60 3.84
N ALA A 411 18.71 13.28 3.61
CA ALA A 411 19.62 12.66 2.64
C ALA A 411 19.37 13.15 1.20
N ILE A 412 18.11 13.30 0.78
CA ILE A 412 17.72 13.84 -0.54
C ILE A 412 18.21 15.29 -0.68
N ILE A 413 17.95 16.14 0.31
CA ILE A 413 18.35 17.56 0.26
C ILE A 413 19.87 17.70 0.21
N GLN A 414 20.60 16.97 1.05
CA GLN A 414 22.06 17.01 1.05
C GLN A 414 22.65 16.60 -0.32
N ALA A 415 22.00 15.70 -1.04
CA ALA A 415 22.41 15.25 -2.37
C ALA A 415 21.92 16.16 -3.52
N GLU A 416 20.98 17.08 -3.27
CA GLU A 416 20.64 18.17 -4.20
C GLU A 416 21.66 19.32 -4.17
N HIS A 417 22.38 19.47 -3.07
CA HIS A 417 23.42 20.51 -2.89
C HIS A 417 24.82 20.09 -3.36
N LYS A 418 25.02 18.82 -3.73
CA LYS A 418 26.25 18.31 -4.33
C LYS A 418 26.18 18.40 -5.85
#